data_AF-A0A4U9HQM8-F1
#
_entry.id   AF-A0A4U9HQM8-F1
#
_cell.length_a   1.000
_cell.length_b   1.000
_cell.length_c   1.000
_cell.angle_alpha   90.00
_cell.angle_beta   90.00
_cell.angle_gamma   90.00
#
_symmetry.space_group_name_H-M   'P 1'
#
loop_
_entity.id
_entity.type
_entity.pdbx_description
1 polymer ?
#
loop_
_entity_poly.entity_id
_entity_poly.type
_entity_poly.pdbx_seq_one_letter_code
_entity_poly.pdbx_strand_id
1 'polypeptide(L)'
;MKNTSKFQNVVIATIVGWLVLFVFLPNLMIIATSFLTRDDAHFVSQVFTLENYARLLDPLYFQVLLHSLNMALIATLACLVLGYPFAWFLAKLPQKVRPLLLFLLIVPFWTNSLIRIYGLKIFLSTKGYLNAFLLWLGGDRHPDPHYVYPRSGDYWAGLYPAAVYGDAALLQYREAG
;
A
#
# COMPACT_ATOMS: atom_id res chain seq x y z
N MET A 1 27.59 40.32 -19.71
CA MET A 1 26.85 39.05 -19.47
C MET A 1 26.02 39.20 -18.20
N LYS A 2 24.75 39.67 -18.26
CA LYS A 2 23.93 39.96 -17.05
C LYS A 2 22.44 39.56 -17.16
N ASN A 3 22.01 38.89 -18.24
CA ASN A 3 20.58 38.60 -18.50
C ASN A 3 20.09 37.20 -18.13
N THR A 4 20.97 36.29 -17.69
CA THR A 4 20.58 34.90 -17.36
C THR A 4 19.68 34.81 -16.12
N SER A 5 19.86 35.69 -15.13
CA SER A 5 19.08 35.68 -13.88
C SER A 5 17.60 36.04 -14.09
N LYS A 6 17.27 36.93 -15.02
CA LYS A 6 15.88 37.27 -15.35
C LYS A 6 15.17 36.09 -16.03
N PHE A 7 15.83 35.43 -16.99
CA PHE A 7 15.27 34.25 -17.65
C PHE A 7 15.11 33.08 -16.66
N GLN A 8 16.12 32.81 -15.84
CA GLN A 8 16.05 31.80 -14.79
C GLN A 8 14.91 32.07 -13.81
N ASN A 9 14.72 33.32 -13.37
CA ASN A 9 13.63 33.67 -12.47
C ASN A 9 12.25 33.49 -13.12
N VAL A 10 12.10 33.78 -14.42
CA VAL A 10 10.84 33.54 -15.14
C VAL A 10 10.55 32.04 -15.23
N VAL A 11 11.56 31.22 -15.56
CA VAL A 11 11.39 29.76 -15.62
C VAL A 11 11.06 29.18 -14.25
N ILE A 12 11.77 29.63 -13.20
CA ILE A 12 11.49 29.21 -11.81
C ILE A 12 10.08 29.65 -11.40
N ALA A 13 9.68 30.89 -11.67
CA ALA A 13 8.35 31.38 -11.33
C ALA A 13 7.24 30.61 -12.05
N THR A 14 7.44 30.23 -13.31
CA THR A 14 6.49 29.39 -14.06
C THR A 14 6.39 27.99 -13.49
N ILE A 15 7.51 27.33 -13.20
CA ILE A 15 7.53 25.97 -12.64
C ILE A 15 6.94 25.97 -11.22
N VAL A 16 7.39 26.89 -10.37
CA VAL A 16 6.91 27.02 -8.99
C VAL A 16 5.44 27.43 -8.97
N GLY A 17 5.02 28.36 -9.82
CA GLY A 17 3.62 28.77 -9.95
C GLY A 17 2.73 27.60 -10.37
N TRP A 18 3.17 26.79 -11.34
CA TRP A 18 2.46 25.58 -11.75
C TRP A 18 2.37 24.55 -10.62
N LEU A 19 3.47 24.28 -9.92
CA LEU A 19 3.49 23.36 -8.77
C LEU A 19 2.58 23.84 -7.64
N VAL A 20 2.63 25.13 -7.29
CA VAL A 20 1.76 25.70 -6.26
C VAL A 20 0.30 25.60 -6.68
N LEU A 21 -0.04 25.93 -7.93
CA LEU A 21 -1.42 25.85 -8.40
C LEU A 21 -1.94 24.41 -8.34
N PHE A 22 -1.21 23.42 -8.85
CA PHE A 22 -1.72 22.05 -8.92
C PHE A 22 -1.53 21.22 -7.65
N VAL A 23 -0.52 21.50 -6.84
CA VAL A 23 -0.28 20.79 -5.57
C VAL A 23 -1.00 21.47 -4.42
N PHE A 24 -0.94 22.80 -4.34
CA PHE A 24 -1.46 23.52 -3.17
C PHE A 24 -2.99 23.67 -3.21
N LEU A 25 -3.59 23.84 -4.39
CA LEU A 25 -5.05 23.97 -4.54
C LEU A 25 -5.84 22.75 -4.03
N PRO A 26 -5.52 21.49 -4.40
CA PRO A 26 -6.22 20.33 -3.83
C PRO A 26 -5.94 20.14 -2.34
N ASN A 27 -4.72 20.47 -1.87
CA ASN A 27 -4.43 20.41 -0.43
C ASN A 27 -5.24 21.45 0.36
N LEU A 28 -5.40 22.67 -0.16
CA LEU A 28 -6.28 23.68 0.43
C LEU A 28 -7.75 23.23 0.43
N MET A 29 -8.22 22.58 -0.64
CA MET A 29 -9.57 21.99 -0.68
C MET A 29 -9.75 20.87 0.36
N ILE A 30 -8.74 20.03 0.59
CA ILE A 30 -8.76 18.99 1.64
C ILE A 30 -8.79 19.63 3.03
N ILE A 31 -7.97 20.67 3.26
CA ILE A 31 -7.96 21.40 4.54
C ILE A 31 -9.30 22.07 4.79
N ALA A 32 -9.85 22.77 3.79
CA ALA A 32 -11.17 23.39 3.88
C ALA A 32 -12.23 22.34 4.21
N THR A 33 -12.31 21.26 3.45
CA THR A 33 -13.30 20.20 3.70
C THR A 33 -13.08 19.44 5.01
N SER A 34 -11.86 19.42 5.58
CA SER A 34 -11.59 18.85 6.91
C SER A 34 -12.30 19.61 8.04
N PHE A 35 -12.61 20.90 7.85
CA PHE A 35 -13.35 21.72 8.82
C PHE A 35 -14.87 21.74 8.55
N LEU A 36 -15.33 21.15 7.45
CA LEU A 36 -16.76 21.10 7.06
C LEU A 36 -17.34 19.72 7.37
N THR A 37 -18.53 19.67 7.98
CA THR A 37 -19.27 18.42 8.23
C THR A 37 -19.97 17.90 6.98
N ARG A 38 -19.91 16.58 6.77
CA ARG A 38 -20.77 15.88 5.79
C ARG A 38 -22.06 15.47 6.48
N ASP A 39 -23.19 15.87 5.90
CA ASP A 39 -24.53 15.50 6.32
C ASP A 39 -25.17 14.66 5.20
N ASP A 40 -25.69 13.49 5.54
CA ASP A 40 -26.14 12.46 4.58
C ASP A 40 -27.50 12.79 3.93
N ALA A 41 -28.21 13.82 4.39
CA ALA A 41 -29.50 14.25 3.83
C ALA A 41 -29.45 15.60 3.07
N HIS A 42 -28.50 16.48 3.40
CA HIS A 42 -28.27 17.75 2.70
C HIS A 42 -26.76 17.89 2.46
N PHE A 43 -26.36 17.90 1.19
CA PHE A 43 -24.97 17.82 0.74
C PHE A 43 -23.95 18.82 1.35
N VAL A 44 -24.37 19.85 2.11
CA VAL A 44 -23.48 20.72 2.91
C VAL A 44 -24.27 21.33 4.10
N SER A 45 -23.87 21.04 5.34
CA SER A 45 -24.21 21.88 6.50
C SER A 45 -22.94 22.61 6.97
N GLN A 46 -22.99 23.94 6.93
CA GLN A 46 -21.86 24.84 7.19
C GLN A 46 -21.70 25.06 8.71
N VAL A 47 -21.44 23.97 9.45
CA VAL A 47 -21.14 24.03 10.88
C VAL A 47 -19.67 23.67 11.07
N PHE A 48 -18.88 24.61 11.58
CA PHE A 48 -17.50 24.38 11.97
C PHE A 48 -17.49 23.41 13.16
N THR A 49 -17.06 22.17 12.96
CA THR A 49 -16.94 21.19 14.07
C THR A 49 -15.52 20.63 14.14
N LEU A 50 -14.97 20.57 15.35
CA LEU A 50 -13.74 19.82 15.64
C LEU A 50 -14.02 18.33 15.91
N GLU A 51 -15.27 17.87 15.75
CA GLU A 51 -15.68 16.49 16.00
C GLU A 51 -14.99 15.49 15.06
N ASN A 52 -14.67 15.89 13.82
CA ASN A 52 -13.87 15.06 12.91
C ASN A 52 -12.47 14.75 13.46
N TYR A 53 -11.88 15.66 14.22
CA TYR A 53 -10.61 15.42 14.89
C TYR A 53 -10.79 14.62 16.19
N ALA A 54 -11.92 14.77 16.88
CA ALA A 54 -12.26 13.93 18.03
C ALA A 54 -12.49 12.46 17.64
N ARG A 55 -13.04 12.19 16.44
CA ARG A 55 -13.16 10.83 15.87
C ARG A 55 -11.81 10.15 15.63
N LEU A 56 -10.73 10.91 15.45
CA LEU A 56 -9.37 10.33 15.36
C LEU A 56 -8.87 9.78 16.71
N LEU A 57 -9.43 10.27 17.83
CA LEU A 57 -9.13 9.79 19.18
C LEU A 57 -10.04 8.62 19.60
N ASP A 58 -11.02 8.25 18.77
CA ASP A 58 -11.83 7.05 18.97
C ASP A 58 -10.90 5.81 18.92
N PRO A 59 -10.98 4.89 19.90
CA PRO A 59 -10.10 3.74 20.00
C PRO A 59 -9.95 2.92 18.72
N LEU A 60 -10.98 2.86 17.87
CA LEU A 60 -10.91 2.14 16.59
C LEU A 60 -9.93 2.80 15.62
N TYR A 61 -10.04 4.10 15.39
CA TYR A 61 -9.16 4.84 14.47
C TYR A 61 -7.74 4.93 15.00
N PHE A 62 -7.59 5.11 16.32
CA PHE A 62 -6.27 5.15 16.95
C PHE A 62 -5.53 3.81 16.83
N GLN A 63 -6.23 2.68 16.95
CA GLN A 63 -5.64 1.35 16.72
C GLN A 63 -5.16 1.17 15.28
N VAL A 64 -5.92 1.61 14.28
CA VAL A 64 -5.50 1.54 12.87
C VAL A 64 -4.27 2.42 12.60
N LEU A 65 -4.22 3.60 13.22
CA LEU A 65 -3.07 4.50 13.14
C LEU A 65 -1.83 3.86 13.76
N LEU A 66 -1.93 3.30 14.96
CA LEU A 66 -0.85 2.59 15.64
C LEU A 66 -0.39 1.36 14.84
N HIS A 67 -1.32 0.61 14.26
CA HIS A 67 -1.00 -0.55 13.44
C HIS A 67 -0.19 -0.15 12.20
N SER A 68 -0.61 0.91 11.52
CA SER A 68 0.09 1.46 10.35
C SER A 68 1.49 1.96 10.71
N LEU A 69 1.60 2.66 11.85
CA LEU A 69 2.88 3.14 12.36
C LEU A 69 3.81 1.98 12.70
N ASN A 70 3.32 0.95 13.39
CA ASN A 70 4.09 -0.24 13.75
C ASN A 70 4.59 -0.98 12.49
N MET A 71 3.72 -1.18 11.50
CA MET A 71 4.10 -1.77 10.21
C MET A 71 5.19 -0.96 9.50
N ALA A 72 5.06 0.37 9.47
CA ALA A 72 6.08 1.25 8.88
C ALA A 72 7.42 1.19 9.65
N LEU A 73 7.37 1.09 10.98
CA LEU A 73 8.57 1.00 11.83
C LEU A 73 9.29 -0.32 11.61
N ILE A 74 8.56 -1.45 11.64
CA ILE A 74 9.09 -2.78 11.35
C ILE A 74 9.69 -2.82 9.95
N ALA A 75 8.98 -2.31 8.94
CA ALA A 75 9.47 -2.25 7.57
C ALA A 75 10.76 -1.41 7.45
N THR A 76 10.82 -0.25 8.12
CA THR A 76 12.00 0.62 8.11
C THR A 76 13.21 -0.08 8.75
N LEU A 77 13.02 -0.71 9.91
CA LEU A 77 14.08 -1.45 10.60
C LEU A 77 14.54 -2.65 9.78
N ALA A 78 13.62 -3.42 9.19
CA ALA A 78 13.95 -4.54 8.32
C ALA A 78 14.75 -4.08 7.09
N CYS A 79 14.34 -2.98 6.45
CA CYS A 79 15.08 -2.36 5.33
C CYS A 79 16.47 -1.91 5.76
N LEU A 80 16.64 -1.36 6.96
CA LEU A 80 17.95 -0.93 7.45
C LEU A 80 18.86 -2.13 7.74
N VAL A 81 18.33 -3.15 8.43
CA VAL A 81 19.07 -4.37 8.78
C VAL A 81 19.48 -5.17 7.55
N LEU A 82 18.66 -5.23 6.50
CA LEU A 82 18.97 -5.94 5.26
C LEU A 82 19.73 -5.07 4.26
N GLY A 83 19.37 -3.80 4.13
CA GLY A 83 19.94 -2.87 3.15
C GLY A 83 21.34 -2.41 3.52
N TYR A 84 21.63 -2.20 4.80
CA TYR A 84 22.96 -1.79 5.26
C TYR A 84 24.06 -2.81 4.94
N PRO A 85 23.94 -4.12 5.31
CA PRO A 85 24.94 -5.10 4.94
C PRO A 85 25.02 -5.27 3.43
N PHE A 86 23.89 -5.25 2.72
CA PHE A 86 23.88 -5.34 1.25
C PHE A 86 24.68 -4.20 0.60
N ALA A 87 24.47 -2.95 1.02
CA ALA A 87 25.22 -1.80 0.53
C ALA A 87 26.72 -1.89 0.85
N TRP A 88 27.06 -2.39 2.06
CA TRP A 88 28.45 -2.61 2.45
C TRP A 88 29.14 -3.67 1.59
N PHE A 89 28.47 -4.80 1.31
CA PHE A 89 29.00 -5.80 0.39
C PHE A 89 29.18 -5.24 -1.02
N LEU A 90 28.19 -4.47 -1.50
CA LEU A 90 28.23 -3.86 -2.82
C LEU A 90 29.39 -2.85 -2.98
N ALA A 91 29.71 -2.10 -1.93
CA ALA A 91 30.83 -1.17 -1.91
C ALA A 91 32.20 -1.87 -2.00
N LYS A 92 32.29 -3.12 -1.52
CA LYS A 92 33.51 -3.94 -1.55
C LYS A 92 33.69 -4.75 -2.85
N LEU A 93 32.67 -4.84 -3.70
CA LEU A 93 32.73 -5.59 -4.95
C LEU A 93 33.58 -4.90 -6.03
N PRO A 94 34.18 -5.68 -6.95
CA PRO A 94 35.00 -5.16 -8.04
C PRO A 94 34.19 -4.28 -8.99
N GLN A 95 34.85 -3.27 -9.57
CA GLN A 95 34.22 -2.22 -10.41
C GLN A 95 33.48 -2.78 -11.64
N LYS A 96 33.82 -3.99 -12.11
CA LYS A 96 33.16 -4.62 -13.26
C LYS A 96 31.75 -5.16 -12.95
N VAL A 97 31.50 -5.66 -11.73
CA VAL A 97 30.20 -6.27 -11.36
C VAL A 97 29.25 -5.30 -10.66
N ARG A 98 29.79 -4.24 -10.05
CA ARG A 98 29.02 -3.20 -9.36
C ARG A 98 27.91 -2.57 -10.22
N PRO A 99 28.17 -2.08 -11.45
CA PRO A 99 27.11 -1.48 -12.27
C PRO A 99 26.03 -2.49 -12.66
N LEU A 100 26.39 -3.76 -12.87
CA LEU A 100 25.41 -4.81 -13.18
C LEU A 100 24.47 -5.09 -11.98
N LEU A 101 25.00 -5.18 -10.77
CA LEU A 101 24.19 -5.37 -9.56
C LEU A 101 23.28 -4.16 -9.28
N LEU A 102 23.80 -2.94 -9.46
CA LEU A 102 23.01 -1.71 -9.32
C LEU A 102 21.89 -1.66 -10.36
N PHE A 103 22.18 -2.05 -11.61
CA PHE A 103 21.17 -2.15 -12.65
C PHE A 103 20.08 -3.15 -12.28
N LEU A 104 20.45 -4.37 -11.84
CA LEU A 104 19.49 -5.40 -11.44
C LEU A 104 18.63 -4.96 -10.24
N LEU A 105 19.15 -4.11 -9.35
CA LEU A 105 18.39 -3.52 -8.23
C LEU A 105 17.37 -2.48 -8.71
N ILE A 106 17.67 -1.73 -9.77
CA ILE A 106 16.77 -0.70 -10.33
C ILE A 106 15.67 -1.31 -11.21
N VAL A 107 15.95 -2.41 -11.90
CA VAL A 107 14.97 -3.11 -12.76
C VAL A 107 13.62 -3.37 -12.05
N PRO A 108 13.55 -3.95 -10.83
CA PRO A 108 12.28 -4.17 -10.15
C PRO A 108 11.60 -2.87 -9.68
N PHE A 109 12.35 -1.77 -9.56
CA PHE A 109 11.77 -0.46 -9.28
C PHE A 109 11.05 0.13 -10.50
N TRP A 110 11.53 -0.14 -11.72
CA TRP A 110 10.87 0.28 -12.96
C TRP A 110 9.64 -0.56 -13.30
N THR A 111 9.42 -1.70 -12.63
CA THR A 111 8.20 -2.49 -12.81
C THR A 111 7.00 -1.84 -12.11
N ASN A 112 5.81 -1.98 -12.71
CA ASN A 112 4.56 -1.46 -12.14
C ASN A 112 4.35 -2.03 -10.73
N SER A 113 4.13 -1.15 -9.76
CA SER A 113 3.96 -1.51 -8.34
C SER A 113 2.85 -2.56 -8.12
N LEU A 114 1.80 -2.56 -8.94
CA LEU A 114 0.72 -3.56 -8.87
C LEU A 114 1.23 -4.96 -9.19
N ILE A 115 2.00 -5.12 -10.26
CA ILE A 115 2.55 -6.42 -10.69
C ILE A 115 3.41 -7.01 -9.58
N ARG A 116 4.27 -6.19 -8.95
CA ARG A 116 5.13 -6.62 -7.84
C ARG A 116 4.31 -7.09 -6.63
N ILE A 117 3.26 -6.37 -6.25
CA ILE A 117 2.39 -6.73 -5.11
C ILE A 117 1.65 -8.05 -5.40
N TYR A 118 1.06 -8.20 -6.58
CA TYR A 118 0.36 -9.44 -6.96
C TYR A 118 1.30 -10.63 -7.11
N GLY A 119 2.49 -10.42 -7.69
CA GLY A 119 3.52 -11.44 -7.82
C GLY A 119 3.99 -11.96 -6.46
N LEU A 120 4.27 -11.07 -5.50
CA LEU A 120 4.60 -11.45 -4.14
C LEU A 120 3.43 -12.17 -3.46
N LYS A 121 2.19 -11.65 -3.60
CA LYS A 121 1.00 -12.31 -3.05
C LYS A 121 0.83 -13.74 -3.57
N ILE A 122 1.07 -13.98 -4.86
CA ILE A 122 0.99 -15.31 -5.48
C ILE A 122 2.15 -16.19 -5.04
N PHE A 123 3.36 -15.64 -4.94
CA PHE A 123 4.55 -16.38 -4.51
C PHE A 123 4.45 -16.85 -3.06
N LEU A 124 4.00 -15.97 -2.16
CA LEU A 124 3.70 -16.28 -0.75
C LEU A 124 2.33 -16.94 -0.56
N SER A 125 1.53 -17.07 -1.63
CA SER A 125 0.24 -17.75 -1.55
C SER A 125 0.44 -19.20 -1.17
N THR A 126 -0.59 -19.78 -0.60
CA THR A 126 -0.59 -21.15 -0.14
C THR A 126 -0.40 -22.19 -1.24
N LYS A 127 -0.77 -21.86 -2.48
CA LYS A 127 -0.45 -22.69 -3.66
C LYS A 127 0.79 -22.19 -4.42
N GLY A 128 1.54 -21.28 -3.83
CA GLY A 128 2.70 -20.63 -4.42
C GLY A 128 3.95 -21.51 -4.39
N TYR A 129 4.91 -21.16 -5.23
CA TYR A 129 6.20 -21.85 -5.33
C TYR A 129 6.96 -21.89 -4.00
N LEU A 130 6.80 -20.87 -3.15
CA LEU A 130 7.43 -20.85 -1.82
C LEU A 130 6.88 -21.95 -0.92
N ASN A 131 5.56 -22.15 -0.89
CA ASN A 131 4.96 -23.20 -0.06
C ASN A 131 5.35 -24.60 -0.58
N ALA A 132 5.35 -24.81 -1.90
CA ALA A 132 5.82 -26.05 -2.50
C ALA A 132 7.30 -26.33 -2.17
N PHE A 133 8.15 -25.30 -2.18
CA PHE A 133 9.56 -25.42 -1.79
C PHE A 133 9.72 -25.72 -0.29
N LEU A 134 8.95 -25.07 0.58
CA LEU A 134 8.96 -25.34 2.03
C LEU A 134 8.47 -26.75 2.36
N LEU A 135 7.43 -27.26 1.67
CA LEU A 135 6.97 -28.64 1.80
C LEU A 135 8.03 -29.64 1.33
N TRP A 136 8.73 -29.32 0.24
CA TRP A 136 9.84 -30.13 -0.26
C TRP A 136 11.03 -30.17 0.71
N LEU A 137 11.39 -29.04 1.34
CA LEU A 137 12.45 -28.95 2.35
C LEU A 137 12.05 -29.53 3.71
N GLY A 138 10.76 -29.49 4.03
CA GLY A 138 10.19 -29.85 5.32
C GLY A 138 9.74 -31.30 5.45
N GLY A 139 9.74 -32.09 4.36
CA GLY A 139 9.45 -33.52 4.36
C GLY A 139 8.15 -33.90 5.08
N ASP A 140 7.02 -33.86 4.36
CA ASP A 140 5.71 -34.43 4.71
C ASP A 140 5.43 -34.66 6.20
N ARG A 141 4.76 -33.69 6.84
CA ARG A 141 3.88 -33.95 7.99
C ARG A 141 2.63 -33.06 7.94
N HIS A 142 1.69 -33.39 7.06
CA HIS A 142 0.40 -34.01 7.46
C HIS A 142 -0.55 -34.12 6.24
N PRO A 143 -1.16 -35.30 5.99
CA PRO A 143 -2.26 -35.47 5.05
C PRO A 143 -3.60 -35.22 5.76
N ASP A 144 -4.05 -33.96 5.84
CA ASP A 144 -5.40 -33.63 6.34
C ASP A 144 -6.20 -32.92 5.23
N PRO A 145 -7.13 -33.62 4.53
CA PRO A 145 -7.86 -33.05 3.39
C PRO A 145 -8.89 -31.96 3.75
N HIS A 146 -9.05 -31.58 5.02
CA HIS A 146 -10.21 -30.79 5.46
C HIS A 146 -9.90 -29.42 6.10
N TYR A 147 -8.64 -29.01 6.19
CA TYR A 147 -8.26 -27.66 6.67
C TYR A 147 -7.40 -26.86 5.68
N VAL A 148 -7.49 -27.21 4.40
CA VAL A 148 -6.70 -26.62 3.31
C VAL A 148 -7.41 -25.35 2.79
N TYR A 149 -7.41 -24.35 3.68
CA TYR A 149 -7.43 -22.91 3.44
C TYR A 149 -8.76 -22.21 3.14
N PRO A 150 -9.16 -21.25 3.99
CA PRO A 150 -10.14 -20.25 3.60
C PRO A 150 -9.55 -19.39 2.47
N ARG A 151 -10.30 -19.25 1.38
CA ARG A 151 -10.07 -18.26 0.31
C ARG A 151 -9.93 -16.90 0.99
N SER A 152 -9.18 -15.95 0.44
CA SER A 152 -9.11 -14.59 0.99
C SER A 152 -10.44 -13.83 1.12
N GLY A 153 -11.55 -14.43 0.67
CA GLY A 153 -12.92 -13.99 0.91
C GLY A 153 -13.55 -14.52 2.21
N ASP A 154 -13.03 -15.59 2.79
CA ASP A 154 -13.67 -16.32 3.89
C ASP A 154 -13.34 -15.70 5.26
N TYR A 155 -12.28 -14.89 5.35
CA TYR A 155 -11.98 -14.08 6.54
C TYR A 155 -13.03 -12.99 6.80
N TRP A 156 -13.78 -12.60 5.76
CA TRP A 156 -14.88 -11.66 5.87
C TRP A 156 -16.18 -12.36 6.27
N ALA A 157 -16.30 -13.68 6.08
CA ALA A 157 -17.51 -14.43 6.44
C ALA A 157 -17.76 -14.51 7.96
N GLY A 158 -16.73 -14.29 8.78
CA GLY A 158 -16.87 -14.16 10.25
C GLY A 158 -17.25 -12.75 10.72
N LEU A 159 -17.17 -11.73 9.85
CA LEU A 159 -17.47 -10.32 10.16
C LEU A 159 -18.83 -9.87 9.63
N TYR A 160 -19.48 -10.66 8.77
CA TYR A 160 -20.81 -10.39 8.24
C TYR A 160 -21.79 -11.51 8.62
N PRO A 161 -23.03 -11.18 9.05
CA PRO A 161 -24.05 -12.19 9.34
C PRO A 161 -24.27 -13.10 8.13
N ALA A 162 -24.35 -14.41 8.36
CA ALA A 162 -24.53 -15.46 7.34
C ALA A 162 -25.73 -15.26 6.39
N ALA A 163 -26.64 -14.34 6.71
CA ALA A 163 -27.78 -13.97 5.88
C ALA A 163 -27.39 -13.30 4.54
N VAL A 164 -26.19 -12.74 4.39
CA VAL A 164 -25.81 -11.96 3.19
C VAL A 164 -25.25 -12.84 2.05
N TYR A 165 -24.70 -14.01 2.36
CA TYR A 165 -24.04 -14.87 1.36
C TYR A 165 -24.95 -15.98 0.78
N GLY A 166 -26.02 -16.36 1.49
CA GLY A 166 -26.91 -17.44 1.07
C GLY A 166 -27.61 -17.18 -0.26
N ASP A 167 -28.01 -15.93 -0.52
CA ASP A 167 -28.80 -15.60 -1.71
C ASP A 167 -27.94 -15.36 -2.96
N ALA A 168 -26.74 -14.79 -2.83
CA ALA A 168 -25.87 -14.51 -3.96
C ALA A 168 -25.33 -15.79 -4.62
N ALA A 169 -25.03 -16.82 -3.81
CA ALA A 169 -24.55 -18.11 -4.32
C ALA A 169 -25.66 -18.90 -5.02
N LEU A 170 -26.91 -18.80 -4.56
CA LEU A 170 -28.06 -19.49 -5.16
C LEU A 170 -28.51 -18.85 -6.47
N LEU A 171 -28.37 -17.53 -6.62
CA LEU A 171 -28.68 -16.84 -7.88
C LEU A 171 -27.69 -17.22 -9.00
N GLN A 172 -26.41 -17.38 -8.67
CA GLN A 172 -25.39 -17.73 -9.67
C GLN A 172 -25.50 -19.19 -10.15
N TYR A 173 -26.06 -20.09 -9.36
CA TYR A 173 -26.39 -21.46 -9.78
C TYR A 173 -27.72 -21.57 -10.56
N ARG A 174 -28.65 -20.63 -10.37
CA ARG A 174 -29.95 -20.62 -11.08
C ARG A 174 -29.85 -20.08 -12.51
N GLU A 175 -28.86 -19.23 -12.79
CA GLU A 175 -28.63 -18.67 -14.14
C GLU A 175 -27.76 -19.58 -15.03
N ALA A 176 -27.13 -20.61 -14.44
CA ALA A 176 -26.25 -21.55 -15.13
C ALA A 176 -26.90 -22.93 -15.40
N GLY A 177 -28.21 -23.05 -15.22
CA GLY A 177 -29.01 -24.26 -15.47
C GLY A 177 -30.10 -24.02 -16.49
#